data_AF-A0A087TPJ6-F1
#
_entry.id   AF-A0A087TPJ6-F1
#
_cell.length_a   1.000
_cell.length_b   1.000
_cell.length_c   1.000
_cell.angle_alpha   90.00
_cell.angle_beta   90.00
_cell.angle_gamma   90.00
#
_symmetry.space_group_name_H-M   'P 1'
#
loop_
_entity.id
_entity.type
_entity.pdbx_description
1 polymer ?
#
loop_
_entity_poly.entity_id
_entity_poly.type
_entity_poly.pdbx_seq_one_letter_code
_entity_poly.pdbx_strand_id
1 'polypeptide(L)'
;MDRCVAITLCCILTATIVSAQRRVKPPVVKVPEVDQRCLDCICQASSNCDETLKCHNAGTNAYFCGPYVISWAYWHDGGRPGDKGRAHDFETCLNNKTCAEEAVRGYMRKYGQDCDGSGNIDCFDFARIHKLGFGACGGNAIHNSDYWEKFEICYAGYNPGDQGGYGTGNLGGYAAGGQPDYDYGEAVLEARNANLG
;
A
#
# COMPACT_ATOMS: atom_id res chain seq x y z
N MET A 1 70.14 27.52 -41.27
CA MET A 1 70.29 27.85 -39.84
C MET A 1 68.93 28.32 -39.36
N ASP A 2 68.21 27.74 -38.42
CA ASP A 2 68.30 26.48 -37.68
C ASP A 2 66.89 26.20 -37.10
N ARG A 3 66.71 24.95 -36.69
CA ARG A 3 65.46 24.26 -36.39
C ARG A 3 64.73 24.82 -35.16
N CYS A 4 63.44 25.12 -35.29
CA CYS A 4 62.51 25.30 -34.17
C CYS A 4 61.36 24.29 -34.27
N VAL A 5 61.62 23.04 -33.87
CA VAL A 5 60.56 22.08 -33.54
C VAL A 5 61.04 21.32 -32.29
N ALA A 6 60.94 22.00 -31.15
CA ALA A 6 61.11 21.38 -29.84
C ALA A 6 59.82 20.62 -29.51
N ILE A 7 59.80 19.33 -29.87
CA ILE A 7 58.84 18.37 -29.34
C ILE A 7 59.25 18.11 -27.89
N THR A 8 58.80 18.99 -26.99
CA THR A 8 58.90 18.73 -25.56
C THR A 8 57.78 17.78 -25.20
N LEU A 9 58.11 16.50 -25.01
CA LEU A 9 57.26 15.53 -24.33
C LEU A 9 56.81 16.11 -22.98
N CYS A 10 55.57 16.61 -22.91
CA CYS A 10 54.86 16.85 -21.66
C CYS A 10 53.83 15.72 -21.50
N CYS A 11 54.33 14.50 -21.35
CA CYS A 11 53.54 13.39 -20.85
C CYS A 11 53.98 13.14 -19.40
N ILE A 12 52.98 12.87 -18.55
CA ILE A 12 53.07 12.40 -17.17
C ILE A 12 53.05 13.52 -16.11
N LEU A 13 51.81 13.86 -15.69
CA LEU A 13 51.35 14.05 -14.30
C LEU A 13 50.25 15.11 -14.20
N THR A 14 49.21 15.02 -15.03
CA THR A 14 47.89 15.44 -14.54
C THR A 14 47.48 14.39 -13.51
N ALA A 15 47.78 14.66 -12.24
CA ALA A 15 47.18 13.92 -11.14
C ALA A 15 45.67 14.15 -11.24
N THR A 16 44.99 13.24 -11.94
CA THR A 16 43.55 13.14 -11.91
C THR A 16 43.21 12.76 -10.49
N ILE A 17 42.80 13.74 -9.69
CA ILE A 17 42.08 13.48 -8.46
C ILE A 17 40.78 12.82 -8.93
N VAL A 18 40.81 11.50 -9.07
CA VAL A 18 39.61 10.68 -9.15
C VAL A 18 38.99 10.83 -7.78
N SER A 19 38.10 11.82 -7.64
CA SER A 19 37.26 11.99 -6.48
C SER A 19 36.49 10.69 -6.32
N ALA A 20 36.99 9.81 -5.45
CA ALA A 20 36.29 8.60 -5.03
C ALA A 20 35.02 9.07 -4.31
N GLN A 21 33.94 9.22 -5.07
CA GLN A 21 32.61 9.47 -4.53
C GLN A 21 32.33 8.28 -3.62
N ARG A 22 32.39 8.51 -2.30
CA ARG A 22 31.98 7.51 -1.32
C ARG A 22 30.53 7.21 -1.64
N ARG A 23 30.24 6.02 -2.18
CA ARG A 23 28.88 5.53 -2.28
C ARG A 23 28.39 5.32 -0.86
N VAL A 24 27.72 6.31 -0.30
CA VAL A 24 26.97 6.13 0.94
C VAL A 24 25.86 5.16 0.56
N LYS A 25 25.93 3.94 1.09
CA LYS A 25 24.84 2.98 0.96
C LYS A 25 23.62 3.66 1.59
N PRO A 26 22.49 3.83 0.87
CA PRO A 26 21.32 4.44 1.46
C PRO A 26 20.94 3.66 2.72
N PRO A 27 20.48 4.36 3.78
CA PRO A 27 20.03 3.68 4.99
C PRO A 27 18.98 2.64 4.61
N VAL A 28 19.13 1.44 5.17
CA VAL A 28 18.13 0.37 5.00
C VAL A 28 16.94 0.78 5.85
N VAL A 29 15.89 1.28 5.20
CA VAL A 29 14.63 1.60 5.88
C VAL A 29 13.98 0.27 6.28
N LYS A 30 13.75 0.09 7.57
CA LYS A 30 13.10 -1.11 8.10
C LYS A 30 11.59 -0.91 7.97
N VAL A 31 10.95 -1.71 7.11
CA VAL A 31 9.48 -1.75 7.01
C VAL A 31 8.91 -2.38 8.28
N PRO A 32 7.97 -1.72 8.98
CA PRO A 32 7.30 -2.32 10.12
C PRO A 32 6.34 -3.42 9.68
N GLU A 33 6.08 -4.36 10.60
CA GLU A 33 5.09 -5.39 10.37
C GLU A 33 3.68 -4.79 10.41
N VAL A 34 2.81 -5.18 9.48
CA VAL A 34 1.41 -4.72 9.44
C VAL A 34 0.67 -5.20 10.69
N ASP A 35 0.10 -4.33 11.52
CA ASP A 35 -0.65 -4.81 12.69
C ASP A 35 -2.05 -5.35 12.33
N GLN A 36 -2.73 -5.99 13.28
CA GLN A 36 -4.04 -6.58 13.01
C GLN A 36 -5.11 -5.53 12.70
N ARG A 37 -5.07 -4.37 13.38
CA ARG A 37 -6.00 -3.27 13.12
C ARG A 37 -5.89 -2.76 11.68
N CYS A 38 -4.66 -2.64 11.19
CA CYS A 38 -4.39 -2.24 9.82
C CYS A 38 -4.97 -3.25 8.82
N LEU A 39 -4.76 -4.55 9.04
CA LEU A 39 -5.35 -5.61 8.22
C LEU A 39 -6.87 -5.54 8.21
N ASP A 40 -7.49 -5.42 9.39
CA ASP A 40 -8.95 -5.36 9.50
C ASP A 40 -9.52 -4.16 8.74
N CYS A 41 -8.88 -2.98 8.81
CA CYS A 41 -9.33 -1.80 8.06
C CYS A 41 -9.08 -1.88 6.56
N ILE A 42 -7.98 -2.48 6.12
CA ILE A 42 -7.76 -2.78 4.69
C ILE A 42 -8.86 -3.74 4.19
N CYS A 43 -9.20 -4.77 4.98
CA CYS A 43 -10.26 -5.72 4.67
C CYS A 43 -11.63 -5.02 4.50
N GLN A 44 -11.98 -4.16 5.47
CA GLN A 44 -13.21 -3.37 5.41
C GLN A 44 -13.26 -2.45 4.20
N ALA A 45 -12.16 -1.76 3.89
CA ALA A 45 -12.08 -0.89 2.72
C ALA A 45 -12.16 -1.64 1.39
N SER A 46 -11.61 -2.86 1.31
CA SER A 46 -11.56 -3.67 0.08
C SER A 46 -12.91 -4.26 -0.29
N SER A 47 -13.65 -4.85 0.66
CA SER A 47 -14.93 -5.53 0.37
C SER A 47 -15.98 -5.44 1.47
N ASN A 48 -15.84 -4.51 2.42
CA ASN A 48 -16.52 -4.56 3.73
C ASN A 48 -16.15 -5.85 4.50
N CYS A 49 -14.94 -6.36 4.27
CA CYS A 49 -14.43 -7.61 4.81
C CYS A 49 -15.36 -8.81 4.59
N ASP A 50 -16.00 -8.88 3.41
CA ASP A 50 -16.88 -9.98 3.03
C ASP A 50 -16.06 -11.26 2.80
N GLU A 51 -15.99 -12.13 3.82
CA GLU A 51 -15.33 -13.44 3.74
C GLU A 51 -16.06 -14.45 2.82
N THR A 52 -17.28 -14.12 2.39
CA THR A 52 -18.01 -14.91 1.41
C THR A 52 -17.64 -14.55 -0.04
N LEU A 53 -17.00 -13.40 -0.25
CA LEU A 53 -16.55 -12.93 -1.56
C LEU A 53 -15.53 -13.90 -2.16
N LYS A 54 -15.98 -14.63 -3.18
CA LYS A 54 -15.11 -15.54 -3.94
C LYS A 54 -14.35 -14.78 -5.02
N CYS A 55 -13.48 -15.52 -5.69
CA CYS A 55 -12.76 -15.00 -6.83
C CYS A 55 -13.69 -14.55 -7.96
N HIS A 56 -13.45 -13.37 -8.49
CA HIS A 56 -14.29 -12.74 -9.50
C HIS A 56 -13.46 -11.94 -10.51
N ASN A 57 -14.04 -11.75 -11.69
CA ASN A 57 -13.47 -10.89 -12.72
C ASN A 57 -14.08 -9.49 -12.60
N ALA A 58 -13.23 -8.46 -12.48
CA ALA A 58 -13.62 -7.05 -12.45
C ALA A 58 -13.29 -6.30 -13.75
N GLY A 59 -12.96 -7.03 -14.82
CA GLY A 59 -12.58 -6.49 -16.13
C GLY A 59 -11.57 -7.36 -16.87
N THR A 60 -11.03 -6.84 -17.98
CA THR A 60 -9.98 -7.52 -18.75
C THR A 60 -8.70 -7.60 -17.92
N ASN A 61 -8.17 -8.81 -17.69
CA ASN A 61 -6.98 -9.07 -16.87
C ASN A 61 -7.12 -8.66 -15.40
N ALA A 62 -8.34 -8.61 -14.88
CA ALA A 62 -8.65 -8.17 -13.52
C ALA A 62 -9.33 -9.31 -12.74
N TYR A 63 -8.55 -10.33 -12.36
CA TYR A 63 -9.01 -11.45 -11.54
C TYR A 63 -8.53 -11.28 -10.09
N PHE A 64 -9.49 -11.18 -9.17
CA PHE A 64 -9.25 -10.89 -7.75
C PHE A 64 -9.98 -11.90 -6.87
N CYS A 65 -9.45 -12.16 -5.67
CA CYS A 65 -10.01 -13.12 -4.73
C CYS A 65 -10.13 -12.58 -3.30
N GLY A 66 -11.17 -13.04 -2.62
CA GLY A 66 -11.28 -12.96 -1.17
C GLY A 66 -11.68 -11.60 -0.62
N PRO A 67 -11.73 -11.49 0.73
CA PRO A 67 -12.15 -10.28 1.42
C PRO A 67 -11.17 -9.10 1.25
N TYR A 68 -9.95 -9.38 0.81
CA TYR A 68 -8.94 -8.36 0.51
C TYR A 68 -8.88 -8.00 -0.98
N VAL A 69 -9.65 -8.65 -1.86
CA VAL A 69 -9.67 -8.37 -3.31
C VAL A 69 -8.26 -8.41 -3.92
N ILE A 70 -7.53 -9.50 -3.65
CA ILE A 70 -6.11 -9.66 -4.01
C ILE A 70 -5.95 -10.36 -5.36
N SER A 71 -5.02 -9.88 -6.19
CA SER A 71 -4.68 -10.48 -7.48
C SER A 71 -3.60 -11.55 -7.36
N TRP A 72 -3.43 -12.37 -8.40
CA TRP A 72 -2.38 -13.39 -8.44
C TRP A 72 -0.97 -12.81 -8.27
N ALA A 73 -0.67 -11.71 -8.96
CA ALA A 73 0.64 -11.06 -8.86
C ALA A 73 0.93 -10.55 -7.44
N TYR A 74 -0.10 -10.01 -6.78
CA TYR A 74 0.01 -9.57 -5.39
C TYR A 74 0.30 -10.75 -4.46
N TRP A 75 -0.47 -11.84 -4.53
CA TRP A 75 -0.22 -13.04 -3.72
C TRP A 75 1.16 -13.66 -4.00
N HIS A 76 1.56 -13.68 -5.27
CA HIS A 76 2.88 -14.17 -5.69
C HIS A 76 4.01 -13.40 -5.01
N ASP A 77 3.94 -12.07 -5.10
CA ASP A 77 4.92 -11.18 -4.49
C ASP A 77 4.84 -11.15 -2.96
N GLY A 78 3.67 -11.43 -2.41
CA GLY A 78 3.45 -11.63 -0.98
C GLY A 78 4.05 -12.92 -0.41
N GLY A 79 4.80 -13.68 -1.21
CA GLY A 79 5.49 -14.88 -0.77
C GLY A 79 4.68 -16.16 -0.90
N ARG A 80 3.52 -16.10 -1.56
CA ARG A 80 2.68 -17.26 -1.89
C ARG A 80 2.31 -18.11 -0.66
N PRO A 81 1.73 -17.50 0.40
CA PRO A 81 1.26 -18.27 1.54
C PRO A 81 0.27 -19.35 1.09
N GLY A 82 0.34 -20.51 1.72
CA GLY A 82 -0.49 -21.67 1.38
C GLY A 82 -0.12 -22.41 0.09
N ASP A 83 0.88 -21.95 -0.68
CA ASP A 83 1.33 -22.62 -1.92
C ASP A 83 1.93 -24.00 -1.65
N LYS A 84 1.37 -25.00 -2.34
CA LYS A 84 1.79 -26.42 -2.33
C LYS A 84 2.07 -26.89 -3.76
N GLY A 85 2.21 -25.97 -4.71
CA GLY A 85 2.45 -26.25 -6.13
C GLY A 85 1.22 -26.74 -6.90
N ARG A 86 0.00 -26.45 -6.43
CA ARG A 86 -1.25 -26.88 -7.06
C ARG A 86 -1.96 -25.73 -7.76
N ALA A 87 -2.77 -26.07 -8.75
CA ALA A 87 -3.44 -25.10 -9.63
C ALA A 87 -4.35 -24.09 -8.90
N HIS A 88 -4.89 -24.44 -7.73
CA HIS A 88 -5.86 -23.62 -6.99
C HIS A 88 -5.36 -23.11 -5.64
N ASP A 89 -4.06 -23.18 -5.37
CA ASP A 89 -3.52 -22.74 -4.07
C ASP A 89 -3.70 -21.23 -3.87
N PHE A 90 -3.63 -20.45 -4.94
CA PHE A 90 -3.94 -19.02 -4.97
C PHE A 90 -5.35 -18.72 -4.48
N GLU A 91 -6.37 -19.30 -5.12
CA GLU A 91 -7.77 -19.08 -4.76
C GLU A 91 -8.08 -19.67 -3.38
N THR A 92 -7.51 -20.82 -3.05
CA THR A 92 -7.68 -21.48 -1.75
C THR A 92 -7.16 -20.59 -0.63
N CYS A 93 -5.97 -20.00 -0.80
CA CYS A 93 -5.40 -19.09 0.16
C CYS A 93 -6.22 -17.81 0.29
N LEU A 94 -6.48 -17.12 -0.81
CA LEU A 94 -7.09 -15.79 -0.73
C LEU A 94 -8.57 -15.81 -0.31
N ASN A 95 -9.28 -16.91 -0.52
CA ASN A 95 -10.63 -17.08 0.04
C ASN A 95 -10.63 -17.41 1.55
N ASN A 96 -9.47 -17.58 2.18
CA ASN A 96 -9.30 -17.74 3.62
C ASN A 96 -8.70 -16.44 4.20
N LYS A 97 -9.41 -15.78 5.12
CA LYS A 97 -8.98 -14.47 5.66
C LYS A 97 -7.56 -14.51 6.21
N THR A 98 -7.21 -15.51 7.03
CA THR A 98 -5.88 -15.62 7.65
C THR A 98 -4.77 -15.81 6.60
N CYS A 99 -4.98 -16.64 5.58
CA CYS A 99 -3.98 -16.81 4.53
C CYS A 99 -3.86 -15.56 3.64
N ALA A 100 -4.96 -14.86 3.38
CA ALA A 100 -4.95 -13.57 2.69
C ALA A 100 -4.19 -12.50 3.48
N GLU A 101 -4.32 -12.46 4.81
CA GLU A 101 -3.55 -11.57 5.69
C GLU A 101 -2.05 -11.83 5.60
N GLU A 102 -1.63 -13.10 5.56
CA GLU A 102 -0.21 -13.45 5.34
C GLU A 102 0.30 -12.91 4.00
N ALA A 103 -0.55 -12.93 2.95
CA ALA A 103 -0.20 -12.39 1.64
C ALA A 103 -0.05 -10.86 1.71
N VAL A 104 -0.95 -10.16 2.41
CA VAL A 104 -0.83 -8.70 2.66
C VAL A 104 0.47 -8.39 3.39
N ARG A 105 0.76 -9.10 4.49
CA ARG A 105 2.01 -8.92 5.26
C ARG A 105 3.25 -9.14 4.40
N GLY A 106 3.27 -10.21 3.61
CA GLY A 106 4.38 -10.49 2.70
C GLY A 106 4.56 -9.41 1.64
N TYR A 107 3.46 -8.91 1.09
CA TYR A 107 3.50 -7.86 0.07
C TYR A 107 4.04 -6.55 0.65
N MET A 108 3.58 -6.16 1.85
CA MET A 108 4.10 -4.98 2.55
C MET A 108 5.55 -5.16 2.98
N ARG A 109 5.99 -6.35 3.41
CA ARG A 109 7.42 -6.60 3.67
C ARG A 109 8.29 -6.40 2.42
N LYS A 110 7.77 -6.70 1.23
CA LYS A 110 8.48 -6.54 -0.04
C LYS A 110 8.45 -5.10 -0.56
N TYR A 111 7.32 -4.41 -0.43
CA TYR A 111 7.04 -3.15 -1.12
C TYR A 111 6.72 -1.95 -0.22
N GLY A 112 6.66 -2.16 1.10
CA GLY A 112 6.42 -1.12 2.08
C GLY A 112 7.42 0.01 1.94
N GLN A 113 6.90 1.22 1.79
CA GLN A 113 7.66 2.45 1.61
C GLN A 113 6.80 3.63 2.04
N ASP A 114 7.45 4.76 2.32
CA ASP A 114 6.79 6.03 2.61
C ASP A 114 6.18 6.57 1.31
N CYS A 115 4.86 6.52 1.21
CA CYS A 115 4.12 6.87 0.02
C CYS A 115 3.70 8.34 0.03
N ASP A 116 3.49 8.94 1.21
CA ASP A 116 3.02 10.32 1.36
C ASP A 116 4.13 11.33 1.68
N GLY A 117 5.35 10.87 1.92
CA GLY A 117 6.51 11.70 2.23
C GLY A 117 6.56 12.15 3.69
N SER A 118 5.80 11.52 4.58
CA SER A 118 5.76 11.85 6.01
C SER A 118 7.03 11.48 6.78
N GLY A 119 7.92 10.69 6.17
CA GLY A 119 9.13 10.15 6.80
C GLY A 119 8.87 8.89 7.63
N ASN A 120 7.63 8.40 7.69
CA ASN A 120 7.25 7.16 8.35
C ASN A 120 6.74 6.15 7.32
N ILE A 121 6.80 4.86 7.66
CA ILE A 121 6.06 3.82 6.95
C ILE A 121 5.00 3.33 7.92
N ASP A 122 3.74 3.57 7.63
CA ASP A 122 2.62 3.18 8.50
C ASP A 122 1.44 2.55 7.73
N CYS A 123 0.31 2.39 8.41
CA CYS A 123 -0.85 1.76 7.79
C CYS A 123 -1.49 2.59 6.67
N PHE A 124 -1.38 3.91 6.70
CA PHE A 124 -1.85 4.76 5.59
C PHE A 124 -1.06 4.45 4.33
N ASP A 125 0.26 4.24 4.43
CA ASP A 125 1.08 3.77 3.31
C ASP A 125 0.68 2.38 2.85
N PHE A 126 0.45 1.45 3.77
CA PHE A 126 0.04 0.09 3.44
C PHE A 126 -1.31 0.06 2.71
N ALA A 127 -2.29 0.87 3.12
CA ALA A 127 -3.57 0.98 2.42
C ALA A 127 -3.40 1.55 1.00
N ARG A 128 -2.54 2.57 0.83
CA ARG A 128 -2.19 3.11 -0.51
C ARG A 128 -1.56 2.05 -1.39
N ILE A 129 -0.57 1.31 -0.87
CA ILE A 129 0.11 0.23 -1.58
C ILE A 129 -0.85 -0.89 -1.93
N HIS A 130 -1.77 -1.25 -1.03
CA HIS A 130 -2.75 -2.29 -1.26
C HIS A 130 -3.67 -1.94 -2.43
N LYS A 131 -4.16 -0.70 -2.47
CA LYS A 131 -5.12 -0.25 -3.48
C LYS A 131 -4.48 0.09 -4.83
N LEU A 132 -3.34 0.74 -4.83
CA LEU A 132 -2.70 1.29 -6.04
C LEU A 132 -1.55 0.43 -6.57
N GLY A 133 -1.03 -0.48 -5.75
CA GLY A 133 0.25 -1.15 -5.99
C GLY A 133 1.44 -0.27 -5.64
N PHE A 134 2.60 -0.90 -5.45
CA PHE A 134 3.81 -0.23 -4.96
C PHE A 134 4.28 0.93 -5.86
N GLY A 135 4.15 0.81 -7.18
CA GLY A 135 4.66 1.81 -8.12
C GLY A 135 3.84 3.11 -8.21
N ALA A 136 2.63 3.12 -7.63
CA ALA A 136 1.69 4.24 -7.78
C ALA A 136 1.21 4.81 -6.44
N CYS A 137 1.73 4.33 -5.30
CA CYS A 137 1.18 4.66 -3.98
C CYS A 137 1.29 6.15 -3.60
N GLY A 138 2.18 6.92 -4.24
CA GLY A 138 2.28 8.37 -4.04
C GLY A 138 1.20 9.21 -4.72
N GLY A 139 0.29 8.58 -5.47
CA GLY A 139 -0.80 9.29 -6.15
C GLY A 139 -1.91 9.73 -5.19
N ASN A 140 -2.18 11.04 -5.15
CA ASN A 140 -3.24 11.60 -4.28
C ASN A 140 -4.67 11.33 -4.78
N ALA A 141 -4.85 10.77 -5.97
CA ALA A 141 -6.18 10.45 -6.50
C ALA A 141 -6.93 9.42 -5.64
N ILE A 142 -6.22 8.63 -4.84
CA ILE A 142 -6.83 7.66 -3.90
C ILE A 142 -7.72 8.34 -2.86
N HIS A 143 -7.44 9.58 -2.47
CA HIS A 143 -8.22 10.29 -1.44
C HIS A 143 -9.67 10.56 -1.86
N ASN A 144 -9.98 10.45 -3.15
CA ASN A 144 -11.33 10.60 -3.71
C ASN A 144 -11.98 9.26 -4.06
N SER A 145 -11.58 8.17 -3.39
CA SER A 145 -12.12 6.82 -3.63
C SER A 145 -12.87 6.29 -2.41
N ASP A 146 -13.96 5.55 -2.66
CA ASP A 146 -14.73 4.85 -1.62
C ASP A 146 -13.84 3.94 -0.74
N TYR A 147 -12.77 3.39 -1.31
CA TYR A 147 -11.79 2.60 -0.57
C TYR A 147 -11.11 3.43 0.53
N TRP A 148 -10.60 4.61 0.16
CA TRP A 148 -9.85 5.46 1.09
C TRP A 148 -10.75 6.01 2.19
N GLU A 149 -11.94 6.46 1.83
CA GLU A 149 -12.93 6.93 2.79
C GLU A 149 -13.26 5.86 3.85
N LYS A 150 -13.57 4.64 3.41
CA LYS A 150 -13.85 3.51 4.33
C LYS A 150 -12.63 3.17 5.18
N PHE A 151 -11.44 3.20 4.60
CA PHE A 151 -10.20 2.95 5.33
C PHE A 151 -9.97 4.01 6.41
N GLU A 152 -10.07 5.30 6.08
CA GLU A 152 -9.89 6.41 7.04
C GLU A 152 -10.91 6.32 8.18
N ILE A 153 -12.18 6.06 7.87
CA ILE A 153 -13.22 5.89 8.89
C ILE A 153 -12.86 4.75 9.84
N CYS A 154 -12.44 3.59 9.32
CA CYS A 154 -12.06 2.44 10.15
C CYS A 154 -10.80 2.70 10.96
N TYR A 155 -9.75 3.22 10.32
CA TYR A 155 -8.43 3.31 10.91
C TYR A 155 -8.29 4.54 11.79
N ALA A 156 -8.75 5.72 11.39
CA ALA A 156 -8.64 6.95 12.19
C ALA A 156 -9.70 7.04 13.30
N GLY A 157 -10.88 6.44 13.11
CA GLY A 157 -11.98 6.46 14.08
C GLY A 157 -11.80 5.55 15.31
N TYR A 158 -10.70 4.80 15.41
CA TYR A 158 -10.49 3.81 16.47
C TYR A 158 -10.04 4.46 17.79
N ASN A 159 -10.84 4.27 18.85
CA ASN A 159 -10.51 4.66 20.22
C ASN A 159 -10.04 3.43 21.05
N PRO A 160 -8.85 3.46 21.67
CA PRO A 160 -8.27 2.31 22.40
C PRO A 160 -8.98 1.93 23.72
N GLY A 161 -10.08 2.62 24.07
CA GLY A 161 -10.87 2.37 25.27
C GLY A 161 -12.14 1.52 25.05
N ASP A 162 -12.45 1.18 23.80
CA ASP A 162 -13.65 0.39 23.48
C ASP A 162 -13.29 -1.11 23.49
N GLN A 163 -13.50 -1.78 24.63
CA GLN A 163 -13.33 -3.23 24.78
C GLN A 163 -14.55 -4.03 24.30
N GLY A 164 -15.31 -3.49 23.34
CA GLY A 164 -16.33 -4.21 22.59
C GLY A 164 -15.76 -4.61 21.24
N GLY A 165 -15.82 -5.89 20.89
CA GLY A 165 -15.34 -6.41 19.61
C GLY A 165 -15.91 -5.63 18.42
N TYR A 166 -15.23 -5.70 17.27
CA TYR A 166 -15.72 -5.22 15.97
C TYR A 166 -17.23 -5.36 15.91
N GLY A 167 -17.92 -4.24 16.15
CA GLY A 167 -19.33 -4.27 16.43
C GLY A 167 -20.04 -4.88 15.24
N THR A 168 -20.67 -6.03 15.45
CA THR A 168 -21.97 -6.32 14.85
C THR A 168 -23.04 -5.31 15.30
N GLY A 169 -22.65 -4.19 15.92
CA GLY A 169 -23.42 -2.97 16.03
C GLY A 169 -23.60 -2.38 14.63
N ASN A 170 -24.57 -2.93 13.91
CA ASN A 170 -25.52 -2.15 13.14
C ASN A 170 -24.87 -0.94 12.43
N LEU A 171 -24.29 -1.18 11.25
CA LEU A 171 -24.45 -0.23 10.15
C LEU A 171 -25.96 -0.13 9.92
N GLY A 172 -26.63 0.68 10.75
CA GLY A 172 -28.07 0.86 10.71
C GLY A 172 -28.44 1.41 9.35
N GLY A 173 -29.10 0.56 8.55
CA GLY A 173 -29.92 1.00 7.44
C GLY A 173 -29.32 0.89 6.05
N TYR A 174 -28.96 -0.32 5.61
CA TYR A 174 -29.20 -0.67 4.20
C TYR A 174 -30.68 -1.03 4.04
N ALA A 175 -31.55 -0.02 4.05
CA ALA A 175 -32.90 -0.18 3.55
C ALA A 175 -32.80 -0.38 2.03
N ALA A 176 -33.24 -1.54 1.55
CA ALA A 176 -33.45 -1.77 0.13
C ALA A 176 -34.39 -0.68 -0.41
N GLY A 177 -33.85 0.25 -1.21
CA GLY A 177 -34.64 1.21 -1.99
C GLY A 177 -34.72 2.65 -1.49
N GLY A 178 -33.89 3.10 -0.55
CA GLY A 178 -33.79 4.52 -0.17
C GLY A 178 -32.36 5.04 -0.28
N GLN A 179 -32.14 6.17 -0.98
CA GLN A 179 -30.91 6.94 -0.82
C GLN A 179 -30.79 7.33 0.66
N PRO A 180 -29.70 7.01 1.35
CA PRO A 180 -29.52 7.51 2.70
C PRO A 180 -29.24 9.01 2.61
N ASP A 181 -30.04 9.79 3.34
CA ASP A 181 -29.73 11.16 3.67
C ASP A 181 -28.63 11.13 4.73
N TYR A 182 -27.38 11.16 4.28
CA TYR A 182 -26.21 11.18 5.15
C TYR A 182 -25.89 12.63 5.52
N ASP A 183 -26.40 13.07 6.67
CA ASP A 183 -25.88 14.22 7.42
C ASP A 183 -24.50 13.85 7.99
N TYR A 184 -23.49 13.88 7.14
CA TYR A 184 -22.10 13.59 7.47
C TYR A 184 -21.33 14.90 7.60
N GLY A 185 -21.15 15.34 8.86
CA GLY A 185 -19.94 15.99 9.33
C GLY A 185 -19.31 17.03 8.39
N GLU A 186 -20.04 18.11 8.13
CA GLU A 186 -19.55 19.33 7.51
C GLU A 186 -18.16 19.72 8.07
N ALA A 187 -17.95 19.56 9.38
CA ALA A 187 -16.69 19.87 10.07
C ALA A 187 -15.44 19.10 9.60
N VAL A 188 -15.56 17.83 9.17
CA VAL A 188 -14.38 17.02 8.76
C VAL A 188 -13.98 17.33 7.32
N LEU A 189 -14.96 17.55 6.44
CA LEU A 189 -14.74 18.01 5.07
C LEU A 189 -14.26 19.46 5.04
N GLU A 190 -14.77 20.32 5.92
CA GLU A 190 -14.28 21.69 6.13
C GLU A 190 -12.84 21.69 6.63
N ALA A 191 -12.46 20.83 7.58
CA ALA A 191 -11.08 20.71 8.06
C ALA A 191 -10.11 20.25 6.95
N ARG A 192 -10.57 19.41 6.02
CA ARG A 192 -9.79 19.01 4.84
C ARG A 192 -9.65 20.15 3.83
N ASN A 193 -10.72 20.90 3.59
CA ASN A 193 -10.71 22.03 2.65
C ASN A 193 -9.96 23.26 3.20
N ALA A 194 -9.87 23.41 4.54
CA ALA A 194 -9.11 24.48 5.19
C ALA A 194 -7.58 24.29 5.12
N ASN A 195 -7.09 23.08 4.84
CA ASN A 195 -5.66 22.76 4.73
C ASN A 195 -5.17 22.63 3.27
N LEU A 196 -6.03 22.94 2.29
CA LEU A 196 -5.70 23.02 0.86
C LEU A 196 -5.55 24.47 0.38
N GLY A 197 -5.48 25.44 1.31
CA GLY A 197 -5.18 26.86 1.05
C GLY A 197 -3.71 27.20 1.20
#